data_AF-A0AB73T3P5-F1
#
_entry.id   AF-A0AB73T3P5-F1
#
_cell.length_a   1.000
_cell.length_b   1.000
_cell.length_c   1.000
_cell.angle_alpha   90.00
_cell.angle_beta   90.00
_cell.angle_gamma   90.00
#
_symmetry.space_group_name_H-M   'P 1'
#
loop_
_entity.id
_entity.type
_entity.pdbx_description
1 polymer ?
#
loop_
_entity_poly.entity_id
_entity_poly.type
_entity_poly.pdbx_seq_one_letter_code
_entity_poly.pdbx_strand_id
1 'polypeptide(L)'
;MMEMDEEIRCLKEYRDKNRDYPVIWARCSRRLIELYRLSGEEAEYKGELTDYVLHHRPELELYRELKSISQEAEWEAIREELFAGAPYDSANYIYYAEEGLYERILDGLRHSGIICQLDRYEPLLREHYPARILQMYEEYVVMRSEPATDRNTYRHLVEYLKKMKSYPGGEERVDMIVQDWKARYGRRHAMMEELEQLE
;
A
#
# COMPACT_ATOMS: atom_id res chain seq x y z
N MET A 1 27.16 -13.90 -28.51
CA MET A 1 28.15 -13.48 -27.50
C MET A 1 28.69 -12.10 -27.83
N MET A 2 29.48 -11.90 -28.90
CA MET A 2 30.10 -10.60 -29.21
C MET A 2 29.13 -9.39 -29.32
N GLU A 3 27.94 -9.56 -29.92
CA GLU A 3 26.94 -8.48 -30.00
C GLU A 3 26.29 -8.14 -28.66
N MET A 4 26.16 -9.12 -27.76
CA MET A 4 25.53 -8.96 -26.45
C MET A 4 26.46 -8.24 -25.47
N ASP A 5 27.74 -8.62 -25.46
CA ASP A 5 28.76 -7.98 -24.63
C ASP A 5 28.96 -6.51 -25.05
N GLU A 6 28.88 -6.24 -26.36
CA GLU A 6 28.89 -4.89 -26.90
C GLU A 6 27.65 -4.08 -26.51
N GLU A 7 26.46 -4.70 -26.51
CA GLU A 7 25.23 -4.06 -26.03
C GLU A 7 25.32 -3.71 -24.54
N ILE A 8 25.77 -4.63 -23.69
CA ILE A 8 25.97 -4.41 -22.25
C ILE A 8 26.92 -3.22 -22.02
N ARG A 9 28.05 -3.18 -22.73
CA ARG A 9 29.01 -2.08 -22.63
C ARG A 9 28.37 -0.75 -23.03
N CYS A 10 27.67 -0.69 -24.15
CA CYS A 10 26.99 0.51 -24.63
C CYS A 10 25.93 1.01 -23.64
N LEU A 11 25.16 0.10 -23.03
CA LEU A 11 24.14 0.43 -22.03
C LEU A 11 24.76 1.00 -20.76
N LYS A 12 25.85 0.41 -20.26
CA LYS A 12 26.58 0.94 -19.10
C LYS A 12 27.12 2.34 -19.37
N GLU A 13 27.81 2.54 -20.50
CA GLU A 13 28.32 3.86 -20.87
C GLU A 13 27.20 4.90 -21.04
N TYR A 14 26.09 4.51 -21.65
CA TYR A 14 24.94 5.40 -21.85
C TYR A 14 24.29 5.75 -20.52
N ARG A 15 24.12 4.79 -19.60
CA ARG A 15 23.62 5.01 -18.25
C ARG A 15 24.50 5.99 -17.48
N ASP A 16 25.83 5.77 -17.50
CA ASP A 16 26.78 6.60 -16.75
C ASP A 16 26.83 8.04 -17.27
N LYS A 17 26.77 8.23 -18.59
CA LYS A 17 26.65 9.56 -19.22
C LYS A 17 25.36 10.29 -18.86
N ASN A 18 24.32 9.55 -18.46
CA ASN A 18 22.98 10.06 -18.16
C ASN A 18 22.56 9.79 -16.71
N ARG A 19 23.53 9.71 -15.78
CA ARG A 19 23.29 9.36 -14.37
C ARG A 19 22.24 10.24 -13.67
N ASP A 20 22.08 11.49 -14.10
CA ASP A 20 21.15 12.46 -13.52
C ASP A 20 19.71 12.28 -14.03
N TYR A 21 19.45 11.29 -14.88
CA TYR A 21 18.15 11.01 -15.47
C TYR A 21 17.59 9.65 -15.00
N PRO A 22 16.76 9.63 -13.94
CA PRO A 22 16.23 8.39 -13.36
C PRO A 22 15.48 7.50 -14.35
N VAL A 23 14.78 8.09 -15.33
CA VAL A 23 14.06 7.35 -16.38
C VAL A 23 15.03 6.62 -17.30
N ILE A 24 16.16 7.25 -17.64
CA ILE A 24 17.19 6.63 -18.48
C ILE A 24 17.86 5.49 -17.72
N TRP A 25 18.16 5.72 -16.44
CA TRP A 25 18.73 4.69 -15.57
C TRP A 25 17.82 3.47 -15.50
N ALA A 26 16.54 3.67 -15.17
CA ALA A 26 15.56 2.58 -15.07
C ALA A 26 15.45 1.77 -16.37
N ARG A 27 15.44 2.46 -17.52
CA ARG A 27 15.37 1.79 -18.83
C ARG A 27 16.63 0.97 -19.12
N CYS A 28 17.81 1.50 -18.81
CA CYS A 28 19.07 0.78 -19.03
C CYS A 28 19.15 -0.44 -18.11
N SER A 29 18.84 -0.28 -16.83
CA SER A 29 18.87 -1.37 -15.85
C SER A 29 17.89 -2.49 -16.19
N ARG A 30 16.67 -2.17 -16.62
CA ARG A 30 15.73 -3.19 -17.12
C ARG A 30 16.31 -3.99 -18.28
N ARG A 31 16.98 -3.33 -19.23
CA ARG A 31 17.62 -4.02 -20.36
C ARG A 31 18.83 -4.84 -19.93
N LEU A 32 19.64 -4.33 -19.00
CA LEU A 32 20.79 -5.06 -18.46
C LEU A 32 20.35 -6.34 -17.72
N ILE A 33 19.27 -6.27 -16.92
CA ILE A 33 18.67 -7.44 -16.26
C ILE A 33 18.28 -8.51 -17.29
N GLU A 34 17.65 -8.14 -18.40
CA GLU A 34 17.32 -9.08 -19.47
C GLU A 34 18.57 -9.72 -20.11
N LEU A 35 19.59 -8.91 -20.41
CA LEU A 35 20.81 -9.38 -21.05
C LEU A 35 21.61 -10.32 -20.14
N TYR A 36 21.74 -9.99 -18.85
CA TYR A 36 22.41 -10.84 -17.88
C TYR A 36 21.68 -12.16 -17.64
N ARG A 37 20.33 -12.14 -17.66
CA ARG A 37 19.54 -13.37 -17.62
C ARG A 37 19.83 -14.27 -18.83
N LEU A 38 19.99 -13.68 -20.03
CA LEU A 38 20.28 -14.42 -21.26
C LEU A 38 21.72 -14.92 -21.35
N SER A 39 22.68 -14.19 -20.77
CA SER A 39 24.09 -14.58 -20.77
C SER A 39 24.43 -15.67 -19.76
N GLY A 40 23.58 -15.85 -18.72
CA GLY A 40 23.85 -16.76 -17.61
C GLY A 40 24.84 -16.21 -16.59
N GLU A 41 25.12 -14.90 -16.62
CA GLU A 41 25.96 -14.20 -15.65
C GLU A 41 25.18 -13.93 -14.36
N GLU A 42 25.07 -14.95 -13.51
CA GLU A 42 24.21 -14.92 -12.31
C GLU A 42 24.59 -13.82 -11.31
N ALA A 43 25.88 -13.52 -11.15
CA ALA A 43 26.35 -12.51 -10.19
C ALA A 43 25.99 -11.09 -10.64
N GLU A 44 26.23 -10.79 -11.91
CA GLU A 44 25.90 -9.52 -12.56
C GLU A 44 24.39 -9.32 -12.66
N TYR A 45 23.66 -10.40 -12.98
CA TYR A 45 22.21 -10.43 -12.99
C TYR A 45 21.63 -10.04 -11.63
N LYS A 46 22.07 -10.72 -10.57
CA LYS A 46 21.59 -10.45 -9.20
C LYS A 46 21.98 -9.06 -8.72
N GLY A 47 23.20 -8.61 -9.02
CA GLY A 47 23.68 -7.28 -8.66
C GLY A 47 22.82 -6.17 -9.28
N GLU A 48 22.60 -6.24 -10.59
CA GLU A 48 21.78 -5.25 -11.31
C GLU A 48 20.31 -5.31 -10.88
N LEU A 49 19.76 -6.50 -10.66
CA LEU A 49 18.39 -6.67 -10.17
C LEU A 49 18.21 -6.08 -8.76
N THR A 50 19.17 -6.30 -7.87
CA THR A 50 19.16 -5.74 -6.51
C THR A 50 19.13 -4.22 -6.55
N ASP A 51 20.05 -3.62 -7.31
CA ASP A 51 20.16 -2.18 -7.46
C ASP A 51 18.87 -1.57 -8.06
N TYR A 52 18.30 -2.24 -9.07
CA TYR A 52 17.04 -1.85 -9.68
C TYR A 52 15.86 -1.92 -8.70
N VAL A 53 15.76 -2.99 -7.92
CA VAL A 53 14.69 -3.15 -6.91
C VAL A 53 14.76 -2.06 -5.85
N LEU A 54 15.96 -1.79 -5.32
CA LEU A 54 16.18 -0.81 -4.25
C LEU A 54 15.84 0.62 -4.69
N HIS A 55 16.14 0.99 -5.94
CA HIS A 55 16.04 2.38 -6.38
C HIS A 55 14.81 2.73 -7.23
N HIS A 56 14.18 1.74 -7.89
CA HIS A 56 13.15 2.01 -8.91
C HIS A 56 11.78 1.43 -8.63
N ARG A 57 11.59 0.70 -7.52
CA ARG A 57 10.31 0.09 -7.12
C ARG A 57 9.63 -0.63 -8.31
N PRO A 58 10.23 -1.73 -8.76
CA PRO A 58 9.84 -2.40 -9.99
C PRO A 58 8.51 -3.15 -9.84
N GLU A 59 8.06 -3.77 -10.92
CA GLU A 59 6.92 -4.66 -10.85
C GLU A 59 7.18 -5.84 -9.90
N LEU A 60 6.11 -6.36 -9.28
CA LEU A 60 6.20 -7.44 -8.29
C LEU A 60 6.92 -8.68 -8.82
N GLU A 61 6.88 -8.92 -10.13
CA GLU A 61 7.57 -10.03 -10.77
C GLU A 61 9.08 -9.98 -10.53
N LEU A 62 9.70 -8.81 -10.72
CA LEU A 62 11.14 -8.62 -10.51
C LEU A 62 11.51 -8.66 -9.02
N TYR A 63 10.61 -8.17 -8.16
CA TYR A 63 10.75 -8.31 -6.71
C TYR A 63 10.76 -9.77 -6.26
N ARG A 64 9.81 -10.58 -6.75
CA ARG A 64 9.71 -12.02 -6.46
C ARG A 64 10.89 -12.81 -7.01
N GLU A 65 11.39 -12.41 -8.17
CA GLU A 65 12.56 -13.03 -8.78
C GLU A 65 13.82 -12.76 -7.97
N LEU A 66 14.02 -11.52 -7.51
CA LEU A 66 15.14 -11.22 -6.61
C LEU A 66 15.05 -12.04 -5.32
N LYS A 67 13.85 -12.16 -4.75
CA LYS A 67 13.59 -12.99 -3.57
C LYS A 67 13.96 -14.46 -3.80
N SER A 68 13.61 -15.03 -4.96
CA SER A 68 13.83 -16.45 -5.23
C SER A 68 15.30 -16.83 -5.44
N ILE A 69 16.14 -15.90 -5.88
CA ILE A 69 17.59 -16.09 -6.08
C ILE A 69 18.43 -15.63 -4.88
N SER A 70 17.81 -15.06 -3.86
CA SER A 70 18.48 -14.56 -2.66
C SER A 70 18.43 -15.58 -1.53
N GLN A 71 19.48 -15.61 -0.71
CA GLN A 71 19.40 -16.35 0.54
C GLN A 71 18.52 -15.60 1.53
N GLU A 72 17.86 -16.30 2.46
CA GLU A 72 16.88 -15.68 3.38
C GLU A 72 17.44 -14.45 4.12
N ALA A 73 18.63 -14.57 4.73
CA ALA A 73 19.24 -13.47 5.48
C ALA A 73 19.64 -12.27 4.59
N GLU A 74 20.01 -12.54 3.34
CA GLU A 74 20.34 -11.49 2.37
C GLU A 74 19.07 -10.79 1.89
N TRP A 75 18.01 -11.56 1.62
CA TRP A 75 16.71 -11.03 1.25
C TRP A 75 16.13 -10.14 2.35
N GLU A 76 16.21 -10.57 3.61
CA GLU A 76 15.77 -9.76 4.74
C GLU A 76 16.51 -8.41 4.79
N ALA A 77 17.83 -8.41 4.57
CA ALA A 77 18.61 -7.17 4.53
C ALA A 77 18.17 -6.24 3.39
N ILE A 78 18.03 -6.77 2.16
CA ILE A 78 17.57 -6.02 0.98
C ILE A 78 16.16 -5.45 1.23
N ARG A 79 15.26 -6.27 1.80
CA ARG A 79 13.89 -5.88 2.11
C ARG A 79 13.85 -4.73 3.11
N GLU A 80 14.61 -4.80 4.19
CA GLU A 80 14.62 -3.72 5.18
C GLU A 80 15.28 -2.45 4.62
N GLU A 81 16.29 -2.57 3.76
CA GLU A 81 16.88 -1.42 3.06
C GLU A 81 15.86 -0.73 2.15
N LEU A 82 15.09 -1.50 1.37
CA LEU A 82 14.01 -0.98 0.51
C LEU A 82 12.99 -0.14 1.30
N PHE A 83 12.76 -0.48 2.58
CA PHE A 83 11.75 0.15 3.42
C PHE A 83 12.28 1.21 4.39
N ALA A 84 13.59 1.28 4.61
CA ALA A 84 14.23 2.08 5.66
C ALA A 84 13.91 3.60 5.59
N GLY A 85 13.64 4.13 4.40
CA GLY A 85 13.39 5.56 4.20
C GLY A 85 11.92 6.01 4.28
N ALA A 86 10.97 5.11 4.09
CA ALA A 86 9.56 5.49 3.92
C ALA A 86 8.57 4.40 4.40
N PRO A 87 8.59 4.03 5.70
CA PRO A 87 7.82 2.90 6.21
C PRO A 87 6.29 3.07 6.10
N TYR A 88 5.79 4.31 6.00
CA TYR A 88 4.35 4.60 5.88
C TYR A 88 3.90 4.93 4.46
N ASP A 89 4.80 4.92 3.49
CA ASP A 89 4.46 5.21 2.10
C ASP A 89 3.53 4.12 1.53
N SER A 90 2.34 4.52 1.10
CA SER A 90 1.34 3.62 0.54
C SER A 90 1.82 2.82 -0.68
N ALA A 91 2.83 3.33 -1.40
CA ALA A 91 3.45 2.58 -2.49
C ALA A 91 4.20 1.32 -2.00
N ASN A 92 4.53 1.24 -0.71
CA ASN A 92 5.14 0.04 -0.12
C ASN A 92 4.13 -1.03 0.28
N TYR A 93 2.83 -0.71 0.38
CA TYR A 93 1.83 -1.65 0.90
C TYR A 93 1.66 -2.89 0.03
N ILE A 94 1.90 -2.77 -1.28
CA ILE A 94 1.89 -3.93 -2.18
C ILE A 94 3.02 -4.92 -1.86
N TYR A 95 4.21 -4.44 -1.53
CA TYR A 95 5.33 -5.29 -1.11
C TYR A 95 5.10 -5.82 0.31
N TYR A 96 4.54 -5.02 1.21
CA TYR A 96 4.17 -5.51 2.55
C TYR A 96 3.14 -6.64 2.47
N ALA A 97 2.17 -6.56 1.55
CA ALA A 97 1.20 -7.61 1.33
C ALA A 97 1.87 -8.90 0.82
N GLU A 98 2.81 -8.77 -0.13
CA GLU A 98 3.61 -9.89 -0.67
C GLU A 98 4.45 -10.57 0.42
N GLU A 99 4.98 -9.80 1.36
CA GLU A 99 5.81 -10.29 2.46
C GLU A 99 5.01 -10.71 3.71
N GLY A 100 3.67 -10.60 3.69
CA GLY A 100 2.83 -10.87 4.85
C GLY A 100 2.99 -9.88 6.01
N LEU A 101 3.61 -8.72 5.76
CA LEU A 101 3.90 -7.67 6.75
C LEU A 101 2.68 -6.77 7.00
N TYR A 102 1.53 -7.37 7.31
CA TYR A 102 0.25 -6.68 7.42
C TYR A 102 0.19 -5.62 8.52
N GLU A 103 0.92 -5.81 9.62
CA GLU A 103 1.03 -4.80 10.69
C GLU A 103 1.62 -3.48 10.17
N ARG A 104 2.61 -3.54 9.26
CA ARG A 104 3.19 -2.32 8.64
C ARG A 104 2.16 -1.59 7.78
N ILE A 105 1.27 -2.33 7.11
CA ILE A 105 0.16 -1.74 6.35
C ILE A 105 -0.81 -1.04 7.31
N LEU A 106 -1.21 -1.70 8.40
CA LEU A 106 -2.11 -1.11 9.40
C LEU A 106 -1.55 0.18 10.01
N ASP A 107 -0.27 0.18 10.37
CA ASP A 107 0.40 1.37 10.91
C ASP A 107 0.45 2.50 9.88
N GLY A 108 0.76 2.20 8.63
CA GLY A 108 0.73 3.18 7.54
C GLY A 108 -0.67 3.74 7.28
N LEU A 109 -1.69 2.89 7.25
CA LEU A 109 -3.08 3.30 7.07
C LEU A 109 -3.52 4.24 8.19
N ARG A 110 -3.20 3.90 9.44
CA ARG A 110 -3.51 4.74 10.62
C ARG A 110 -2.77 6.08 10.56
N HIS A 111 -1.50 6.07 10.13
CA HIS A 111 -0.71 7.29 9.99
C HIS A 111 -1.25 8.22 8.89
N SER A 112 -1.68 7.66 7.76
CA SER A 112 -2.19 8.46 6.63
C SER A 112 -3.60 9.01 6.86
N GLY A 113 -4.48 8.25 7.53
CA GLY A 113 -5.89 8.59 7.69
C GLY A 113 -6.68 8.62 6.37
N ILE A 114 -6.13 8.07 5.28
CA ILE A 114 -6.75 8.09 3.96
C ILE A 114 -7.71 6.90 3.81
N ILE A 115 -9.01 7.17 3.89
CA ILE A 115 -10.05 6.13 3.87
C ILE A 115 -10.03 5.25 2.62
N CYS A 116 -9.71 5.80 1.45
CA CYS A 116 -9.66 5.00 0.22
C CYS A 116 -8.51 3.98 0.21
N GLN A 117 -7.43 4.23 0.97
CA GLN A 117 -6.37 3.25 1.18
C GLN A 117 -6.83 2.14 2.13
N LEU A 118 -7.58 2.50 3.18
CA LEU A 118 -8.19 1.52 4.09
C LEU A 118 -9.13 0.60 3.30
N ASP A 119 -10.02 1.15 2.49
CA ASP A 119 -10.94 0.37 1.65
C ASP A 119 -10.22 -0.54 0.65
N ARG A 120 -9.13 -0.06 0.07
CA ARG A 120 -8.34 -0.84 -0.89
C ARG A 120 -7.73 -2.08 -0.26
N TYR A 121 -7.20 -1.97 0.96
CA TYR A 121 -6.51 -3.06 1.66
C TYR A 121 -7.41 -3.82 2.65
N GLU A 122 -8.64 -3.34 2.89
CA GLU A 122 -9.60 -3.98 3.80
C GLU A 122 -9.86 -5.46 3.47
N PRO A 123 -10.08 -5.90 2.21
CA PRO A 123 -10.32 -7.31 1.92
C PRO A 123 -9.19 -8.23 2.36
N LEU A 124 -7.94 -7.75 2.27
CA LEU A 124 -6.76 -8.48 2.73
C LEU A 124 -6.64 -8.45 4.25
N LEU A 125 -6.82 -7.28 4.87
CA LEU A 125 -6.55 -7.09 6.29
C LEU A 125 -7.67 -7.60 7.19
N ARG A 126 -8.92 -7.64 6.72
CA ARG A 126 -10.09 -8.08 7.50
C ARG A 126 -10.01 -9.54 7.94
N GLU A 127 -9.27 -10.38 7.20
CA GLU A 127 -9.10 -11.79 7.54
C GLU A 127 -8.20 -11.98 8.77
N HIS A 128 -7.26 -11.06 8.96
CA HIS A 128 -6.27 -11.12 10.04
C HIS A 128 -6.60 -10.19 11.21
N TYR A 129 -7.15 -9.01 10.94
CA TYR A 129 -7.33 -7.93 11.93
C TYR A 129 -8.71 -7.26 11.86
N PRO A 130 -9.83 -8.01 11.89
CA PRO A 130 -11.17 -7.44 11.73
C PRO A 130 -11.48 -6.35 12.77
N ALA A 131 -11.08 -6.55 14.03
CA ALA A 131 -11.30 -5.58 15.10
C ALA A 131 -10.52 -4.26 14.90
N ARG A 132 -9.30 -4.32 14.35
CA ARG A 132 -8.49 -3.12 14.06
C ARG A 132 -9.09 -2.32 12.92
N ILE A 133 -9.54 -3.00 11.86
CA ILE A 133 -10.19 -2.35 10.73
C ILE A 133 -11.50 -1.69 11.16
N LEU A 134 -12.32 -2.38 11.96
CA LEU A 134 -13.54 -1.81 12.54
C LEU A 134 -13.24 -0.53 13.34
N GLN A 135 -12.21 -0.55 14.20
CA GLN A 135 -11.78 0.62 14.95
C GLN A 135 -11.38 1.80 14.04
N MET A 136 -10.66 1.54 12.95
CA MET A 136 -10.25 2.60 12.02
C MET A 136 -11.44 3.22 11.27
N TYR A 137 -12.44 2.42 10.92
CA TYR A 137 -13.70 2.95 10.36
C TYR A 137 -14.47 3.79 11.38
N GLU A 138 -14.55 3.34 12.63
CA GLU A 138 -15.15 4.11 13.74
C GLU A 138 -14.45 5.46 13.91
N GLU A 139 -13.12 5.47 14.00
CA GLU A 139 -12.30 6.69 14.11
C GLU A 139 -12.54 7.65 12.94
N TYR A 140 -12.58 7.13 11.71
CA TYR A 140 -12.87 7.92 10.52
C TYR A 140 -14.27 8.54 10.56
N VAL A 141 -15.29 7.75 10.88
CA VAL A 141 -16.69 8.18 10.87
C VAL A 141 -16.93 9.25 11.93
N VAL A 142 -16.41 9.06 13.15
CA VAL A 142 -16.50 10.05 14.22
C VAL A 142 -15.81 11.35 13.82
N MET A 143 -14.55 11.28 13.37
CA MET A 143 -13.78 12.46 12.97
C MET A 143 -14.45 13.26 11.84
N ARG A 144 -15.04 12.58 10.85
CA ARG A 144 -15.70 13.24 9.73
C ARG A 144 -17.10 13.77 10.07
N SER A 145 -17.78 13.22 11.06
CA SER A 145 -19.13 13.63 11.46
C SER A 145 -19.19 15.01 12.12
N GLU A 146 -18.16 15.37 12.90
CA GLU A 146 -18.13 16.62 13.66
C GLU A 146 -18.25 17.87 12.76
N PRO A 147 -17.41 18.06 11.72
CA PRO A 147 -17.51 19.21 10.83
C PRO A 147 -18.57 19.07 9.72
N ALA A 148 -19.18 17.90 9.55
CA ALA A 148 -20.14 17.65 8.48
C ALA A 148 -21.37 18.55 8.61
N THR A 149 -21.80 19.18 7.51
CA THR A 149 -23.00 20.03 7.48
C THR A 149 -23.93 19.72 6.31
N ASP A 150 -23.49 18.90 5.35
CA ASP A 150 -24.22 18.59 4.14
C ASP A 150 -24.70 17.13 4.09
N ARG A 151 -25.76 16.90 3.31
CA ARG A 151 -26.43 15.61 3.17
C ARG A 151 -25.55 14.55 2.49
N ASN A 152 -24.67 14.95 1.57
CA ASN A 152 -23.81 13.99 0.88
C ASN A 152 -22.78 13.40 1.83
N THR A 153 -22.19 14.22 2.70
CA THR A 153 -21.30 13.73 3.77
C THR A 153 -22.02 12.78 4.70
N TYR A 154 -23.25 13.08 5.16
CA TYR A 154 -24.00 12.14 6.01
C TYR A 154 -24.29 10.81 5.34
N ARG A 155 -24.72 10.83 4.07
CA ARG A 155 -24.92 9.61 3.29
C ARG A 155 -23.66 8.77 3.22
N HIS A 156 -22.52 9.39 2.94
CA HIS A 156 -21.24 8.71 2.89
C HIS A 156 -20.84 8.09 4.25
N LEU A 157 -21.09 8.80 5.35
CA LEU A 157 -20.85 8.25 6.69
C LEU A 157 -21.76 7.06 7.00
N VAL A 158 -23.03 7.12 6.58
CA VAL A 158 -23.99 6.01 6.71
C VAL A 158 -23.54 4.78 5.92
N GLU A 159 -22.93 4.94 4.74
CA GLU A 159 -22.34 3.82 3.99
C GLU A 159 -21.25 3.12 4.81
N TYR A 160 -20.38 3.86 5.51
CA TYR A 160 -19.39 3.25 6.39
C TYR A 160 -20.00 2.65 7.65
N LEU A 161 -21.04 3.24 8.24
CA LEU A 161 -21.76 2.61 9.35
C LEU A 161 -22.36 1.26 8.92
N LYS A 162 -22.93 1.17 7.71
CA LYS A 162 -23.38 -0.12 7.12
C LYS A 162 -22.22 -1.10 6.94
N LYS A 163 -21.07 -0.62 6.45
CA LYS A 163 -19.86 -1.44 6.33
C LYS A 163 -19.40 -1.96 7.70
N MET A 164 -19.39 -1.12 8.72
CA MET A 164 -19.04 -1.47 10.10
C MET A 164 -19.96 -2.57 10.66
N LYS A 165 -21.28 -2.51 10.43
CA LYS A 165 -22.22 -3.57 10.87
C LYS A 165 -21.85 -4.97 10.36
N SER A 166 -21.14 -5.08 9.24
CA SER A 166 -20.67 -6.37 8.70
C SER A 166 -19.51 -7.01 9.49
N TYR A 167 -18.92 -6.28 10.45
CA TYR A 167 -17.82 -6.76 11.28
C TYR A 167 -18.31 -7.40 12.58
N PRO A 168 -17.58 -8.38 13.15
CA PRO A 168 -17.82 -8.84 14.51
C PRO A 168 -17.75 -7.67 15.51
N GLY A 169 -18.80 -7.49 16.31
CA GLY A 169 -18.94 -6.37 17.25
C GLY A 169 -19.31 -5.03 16.59
N GLY A 170 -19.51 -5.01 15.27
CA GLY A 170 -19.84 -3.81 14.51
C GLY A 170 -21.19 -3.20 14.84
N GLU A 171 -22.22 -4.05 15.03
CA GLU A 171 -23.58 -3.60 15.36
C GLU A 171 -23.60 -2.74 16.63
N GLU A 172 -22.99 -3.23 17.72
CA GLU A 172 -22.92 -2.52 19.01
C GLU A 172 -22.22 -1.17 18.88
N ARG A 173 -21.11 -1.12 18.12
CA ARG A 173 -20.36 0.13 17.88
C ARG A 173 -21.18 1.12 17.08
N VAL A 174 -21.86 0.66 16.04
CA VAL A 174 -22.73 1.51 15.22
C VAL A 174 -23.88 2.06 16.04
N ASP A 175 -24.53 1.23 16.87
CA ASP A 175 -25.60 1.68 17.76
C ASP A 175 -25.13 2.78 18.72
N MET A 176 -23.94 2.62 19.33
CA MET A 176 -23.35 3.66 20.19
C MET A 176 -23.14 4.98 19.44
N ILE A 177 -22.59 4.94 18.22
CA ILE A 177 -22.38 6.13 17.38
C ILE A 177 -23.71 6.79 17.02
N VAL A 178 -24.71 6.00 16.61
CA VAL A 178 -26.04 6.50 16.23
C VAL A 178 -26.72 7.18 17.41
N GLN A 179 -26.67 6.59 18.60
CA GLN A 179 -27.24 7.20 19.81
C GLN A 179 -26.54 8.52 20.17
N ASP A 180 -25.21 8.57 20.09
CA ASP A 180 -24.43 9.79 20.32
C ASP A 180 -24.82 10.89 19.32
N TRP A 181 -24.94 10.56 18.04
CA TRP A 181 -25.32 11.53 17.01
C TRP A 181 -26.76 12.01 17.17
N LYS A 182 -27.71 11.13 17.52
CA LYS A 182 -29.09 11.54 17.84
C LYS A 182 -29.13 12.52 19.01
N ALA A 183 -28.30 12.31 20.04
CA ALA A 183 -28.21 13.19 21.20
C ALA A 183 -27.54 14.54 20.87
N ARG A 184 -26.39 14.53 20.18
CA ARG A 184 -25.61 15.76 19.89
C ARG A 184 -26.15 16.56 18.72
N TYR A 185 -26.65 15.88 17.69
CA TYR A 185 -26.98 16.46 16.40
C TYR A 185 -28.45 16.32 16.02
N GLY A 186 -29.36 16.02 16.96
CA GLY A 186 -30.78 15.78 16.70
C GLY A 186 -31.54 16.90 15.94
N ARG A 187 -31.00 18.13 15.89
CA ARG A 187 -31.55 19.23 15.08
C ARG A 187 -31.13 19.21 13.61
N ARG A 188 -30.16 18.35 13.24
CA ARG A 188 -29.68 18.18 11.87
C ARG A 188 -30.60 17.20 11.15
N HIS A 189 -31.76 17.68 10.69
CA HIS A 189 -32.79 16.83 10.05
C HIS A 189 -32.23 15.94 8.93
N ALA A 190 -31.38 16.49 8.05
CA ALA A 190 -30.76 15.71 6.98
C ALA A 190 -29.88 14.55 7.51
N MET A 191 -29.23 14.70 8.67
CA MET A 191 -28.48 13.60 9.28
C MET A 191 -29.44 12.53 9.79
N MET A 192 -30.50 12.94 10.51
CA MET A 192 -31.49 11.99 11.06
C MET A 192 -32.17 11.17 9.96
N GLU A 193 -32.54 11.81 8.84
CA GLU A 193 -33.11 11.13 7.66
C GLU A 193 -32.15 10.10 7.05
N GLU A 194 -30.84 10.37 7.00
CA GLU A 194 -29.88 9.39 6.48
C GLU A 194 -29.66 8.24 7.48
N LEU A 195 -29.70 8.52 8.80
CA LEU A 195 -29.59 7.50 9.84
C LEU A 195 -30.77 6.51 9.85
N GLU A 196 -31.98 6.94 9.47
CA GLU A 196 -33.14 6.04 9.30
C GLU A 196 -32.89 4.95 8.24
N GLN A 197 -31.94 5.15 7.32
CA GLN A 197 -31.58 4.15 6.32
C GLN A 197 -30.64 3.03 6.85
N LEU A 198 -30.29 3.06 8.15
CA LEU A 198 -29.50 2.01 8.82
C LEU A 198 -30.35 0.87 9.41
N GLU A 199 -31.67 1.07 9.47
CA GLU A 199 -32.67 0.08 9.85
C GLU A 199 -32.96 -0.90 8.72
#